data_AF-A0A959DHD9-F1
#
_entry.id   AF-A0A959DHD9-F1
#
_cell.length_a   1.000
_cell.length_b   1.000
_cell.length_c   1.000
_cell.angle_alpha   90.00
_cell.angle_beta   90.00
_cell.angle_gamma   90.00
#
_symmetry.space_group_name_H-M   'P 1'
#
loop_
_entity.id
_entity.type
_entity.pdbx_description
1 polymer ?
#
loop_
_entity_poly.entity_id
_entity_poly.type
_entity_poly.pdbx_seq_one_letter_code
_entity_poly.pdbx_strand_id
1 'polypeptide(L)'
;MKQSILCFFFMALAAGLSAQSNQAEVRQATDAAVSAYQLDEEQAEAMYAIQERRFRNLASIEALRQADYNLFLQKKNSIREGTMASIRRLLREDQMEAFKEQLISRRQKEAALAQQLKTEGATREEIQLAIWQLE
;
A
#
# COMPACT_ATOMS: atom_id res chain seq x y z
N MET A 1 -47.88 -16.72 -12.30
CA MET A 1 -46.87 -15.64 -12.41
C MET A 1 -46.52 -15.16 -11.01
N LYS A 2 -45.54 -15.76 -10.31
CA LYS A 2 -45.11 -15.29 -8.97
C LYS A 2 -43.87 -16.00 -8.43
N GLN A 3 -42.79 -16.22 -9.21
CA GLN A 3 -41.55 -16.82 -8.65
C GLN A 3 -40.22 -16.20 -9.11
N SER A 4 -40.21 -14.99 -9.71
CA SER A 4 -38.97 -14.43 -10.29
C SER A 4 -38.33 -13.29 -9.49
N ILE A 5 -38.71 -13.04 -8.23
CA ILE A 5 -38.20 -11.89 -7.45
C ILE A 5 -37.09 -12.30 -6.44
N LEU A 6 -36.76 -13.59 -6.31
CA LEU A 6 -35.83 -14.05 -5.25
C LEU A 6 -34.34 -14.07 -5.65
N CYS A 7 -33.96 -13.63 -6.85
CA CYS A 7 -32.55 -13.67 -7.29
C CYS A 7 -31.81 -12.32 -7.26
N PHE A 8 -32.52 -11.19 -7.06
CA PHE A 8 -31.90 -9.87 -7.06
C PHE A 8 -31.32 -9.44 -5.70
N PHE A 9 -31.65 -10.14 -4.61
CA PHE A 9 -31.19 -9.75 -3.26
C PHE A 9 -29.81 -10.34 -2.87
N PHE A 10 -29.32 -11.35 -3.60
CA PHE A 10 -28.07 -12.03 -3.23
C PHE A 10 -26.81 -11.38 -3.82
N MET A 11 -26.95 -10.55 -4.86
CA MET A 11 -25.80 -9.91 -5.53
C MET A 11 -25.34 -8.62 -4.83
N ALA A 12 -26.17 -8.01 -3.97
CA ALA A 12 -25.83 -6.80 -3.23
C ALA A 12 -24.99 -7.07 -1.96
N LEU A 13 -24.97 -8.31 -1.43
CA LEU A 13 -24.21 -8.65 -0.22
C LEU A 13 -22.69 -8.71 -0.46
N ALA A 14 -22.25 -9.12 -1.66
CA ALA A 14 -20.83 -9.26 -1.96
C ALA A 14 -20.10 -7.91 -2.04
N ALA A 15 -20.76 -6.86 -2.52
CA ALA A 15 -20.17 -5.52 -2.62
C ALA A 15 -20.01 -4.83 -1.26
N GLY A 16 -20.91 -5.10 -0.29
CA GLY A 16 -20.84 -4.53 1.06
C GLY A 16 -19.65 -5.05 1.88
N LEU A 17 -19.28 -6.32 1.71
CA LEU A 17 -18.16 -6.95 2.42
C LEU A 17 -16.80 -6.37 2.02
N SER A 18 -16.58 -6.11 0.73
CA SER A 18 -15.32 -5.53 0.24
C SER A 18 -15.14 -4.07 0.66
N ALA A 19 -16.21 -3.28 0.75
CA ALA A 19 -16.15 -1.90 1.22
C ALA A 19 -15.80 -1.80 2.71
N GLN A 20 -16.36 -2.69 3.54
CA GLN A 20 -16.09 -2.73 4.99
C GLN A 20 -14.64 -3.18 5.31
N SER A 21 -14.11 -4.17 4.58
CA SER A 21 -12.71 -4.62 4.74
C SER A 21 -11.72 -3.50 4.43
N ASN A 22 -11.92 -2.79 3.32
CA ASN A 22 -11.06 -1.66 2.93
C ASN A 22 -11.06 -0.56 3.99
N GLN A 23 -12.19 -0.27 4.63
CA GLN A 23 -12.24 0.77 5.66
C GLN A 23 -11.42 0.40 6.90
N ALA A 24 -11.42 -0.87 7.31
CA ALA A 24 -10.62 -1.33 8.44
C ALA A 24 -9.12 -1.22 8.15
N GLU A 25 -8.69 -1.62 6.95
CA GLU A 25 -7.29 -1.53 6.52
C GLU A 25 -6.80 -0.08 6.41
N VAL A 26 -7.64 0.82 5.88
CA VAL A 26 -7.35 2.26 5.81
C VAL A 26 -7.18 2.82 7.22
N ARG A 27 -8.09 2.52 8.16
CA ARG A 27 -7.99 2.99 9.54
C ARG A 27 -6.72 2.47 10.21
N GLN A 28 -6.43 1.18 10.10
CA GLN A 28 -5.23 0.59 10.68
C GLN A 28 -3.94 1.25 10.15
N ALA A 29 -3.86 1.49 8.85
CA ALA A 29 -2.71 2.16 8.24
C ALA A 29 -2.58 3.62 8.68
N THR A 30 -3.71 4.31 8.86
CA THR A 30 -3.75 5.68 9.41
C THR A 30 -3.28 5.69 10.86
N ASP A 31 -3.82 4.83 11.72
CA ASP A 31 -3.47 4.76 13.14
C ASP A 31 -1.97 4.45 13.33
N ALA A 32 -1.43 3.53 12.53
CA ALA A 32 -0.01 3.25 12.50
C ALA A 32 0.83 4.48 12.13
N ALA A 33 0.38 5.28 11.17
CA ALA A 33 1.08 6.49 10.75
C ALA A 33 0.92 7.65 11.76
N VAL A 34 -0.24 7.78 12.40
CA VAL A 34 -0.48 8.70 13.52
C VAL A 34 0.50 8.41 14.65
N SER A 35 0.64 7.13 15.02
CA SER A 35 1.60 6.72 16.04
C SER A 35 3.05 6.91 15.61
N ALA A 36 3.39 6.61 14.35
CA ALA A 36 4.76 6.65 13.87
C ALA A 36 5.31 8.08 13.72
N TYR A 37 4.45 9.03 13.33
CA TYR A 37 4.85 10.41 13.05
C TYR A 37 4.29 11.42 14.04
N GLN A 38 3.56 10.97 15.07
CA GLN A 38 2.92 11.83 16.06
C GLN A 38 2.04 12.90 15.38
N LEU A 39 1.14 12.44 14.51
CA LEU A 39 0.26 13.32 13.76
C LEU A 39 -0.79 13.95 14.68
N ASP A 40 -1.10 15.23 14.44
CA ASP A 40 -2.28 15.85 15.04
C ASP A 40 -3.57 15.45 14.29
N GLU A 41 -4.71 15.99 14.74
CA GLU A 41 -6.03 15.65 14.19
C GLU A 41 -6.19 16.02 12.72
N GLU A 42 -5.72 17.21 12.31
CA GLU A 42 -5.78 17.67 10.92
C GLU A 42 -4.90 16.77 10.02
N GLN A 43 -3.69 16.46 10.48
CA GLN A 43 -2.80 15.56 9.78
C GLN A 43 -3.33 14.12 9.73
N ALA A 44 -4.01 13.65 10.77
CA ALA A 44 -4.61 12.33 10.80
C ALA A 44 -5.73 12.19 9.75
N GLU A 45 -6.57 13.22 9.59
CA GLU A 45 -7.61 13.25 8.54
C GLU A 45 -6.99 13.23 7.13
N ALA A 46 -5.97 14.07 6.89
CA ALA A 46 -5.26 14.08 5.62
C ALA A 46 -4.53 12.74 5.35
N MET A 47 -3.96 12.13 6.38
CA MET A 47 -3.34 10.80 6.31
C MET A 47 -4.38 9.74 5.92
N TYR A 48 -5.58 9.78 6.49
CA TYR A 48 -6.67 8.88 6.12
C TYR A 48 -6.99 8.97 4.62
N ALA A 49 -7.10 10.17 4.06
CA ALA A 49 -7.32 10.35 2.62
C ALA A 49 -6.15 9.81 1.76
N ILE A 50 -4.90 9.93 2.25
CA ILE A 50 -3.73 9.34 1.59
C ILE A 50 -3.82 7.81 1.59
N GLN A 51 -4.15 7.19 2.72
CA GLN A 51 -4.28 5.73 2.83
C GLN A 51 -5.45 5.22 1.99
N GLU A 52 -6.59 5.89 2.01
CA GLU A 52 -7.75 5.52 1.19
C GLU A 52 -7.39 5.51 -0.31
N ARG A 53 -6.68 6.54 -0.79
CA ARG A 53 -6.18 6.57 -2.17
C ARG A 53 -5.19 5.43 -2.45
N ARG A 54 -4.27 5.15 -1.52
CA ARG A 54 -3.33 4.03 -1.65
C ARG A 54 -4.08 2.70 -1.82
N PHE A 55 -5.03 2.39 -0.95
CA PHE A 55 -5.79 1.14 -1.02
C PHE A 55 -6.66 1.04 -2.28
N ARG A 56 -7.33 2.14 -2.70
CA ARG A 56 -8.03 2.17 -3.99
C ARG A 56 -7.10 1.89 -5.18
N ASN A 57 -5.91 2.46 -5.18
CA ASN A 57 -4.94 2.24 -6.25
C ASN A 57 -4.35 0.82 -6.21
N LEU A 58 -4.20 0.22 -5.03
CA LEU A 58 -3.78 -1.18 -4.91
C LEU A 58 -4.87 -2.12 -5.45
N ALA A 59 -6.13 -1.87 -5.09
CA ALA A 59 -7.26 -2.64 -5.60
C ALA A 59 -7.38 -2.54 -7.13
N SER A 60 -7.09 -1.38 -7.73
CA SER A 60 -7.19 -1.20 -9.18
C SER A 60 -6.15 -1.96 -9.99
N ILE A 61 -5.05 -2.39 -9.37
CA ILE A 61 -3.98 -3.17 -10.02
C ILE A 61 -4.06 -4.66 -9.68
N GLU A 62 -4.99 -5.09 -8.83
CA GLU A 62 -5.04 -6.46 -8.31
C GLU A 62 -5.23 -7.51 -9.43
N ALA A 63 -5.97 -7.16 -10.49
CA ALA A 63 -6.13 -8.01 -11.68
C ALA A 63 -4.79 -8.32 -12.38
N LEU A 64 -3.78 -7.46 -12.24
CA LEU A 64 -2.45 -7.68 -12.82
C LEU A 64 -1.69 -8.78 -12.08
N ARG A 65 -2.03 -9.10 -10.82
CA ARG A 65 -1.27 -10.09 -10.03
C ARG A 65 -1.14 -11.44 -10.74
N GLN A 66 -2.21 -11.88 -11.41
CA GLN A 66 -2.23 -13.13 -12.16
C GLN A 66 -1.92 -12.94 -13.65
N ALA A 67 -2.30 -11.78 -14.23
CA ALA A 67 -2.15 -11.52 -15.66
C ALA A 67 -0.71 -11.14 -16.05
N ASP A 68 -0.05 -10.32 -15.24
CA ASP A 68 1.32 -9.85 -15.43
C ASP A 68 1.93 -9.45 -14.07
N TYR A 69 2.60 -10.41 -13.45
CA TYR A 69 3.14 -10.22 -12.10
C TYR A 69 4.26 -9.17 -12.04
N ASN A 70 5.05 -9.04 -13.10
CA ASN A 70 6.13 -8.05 -13.14
C ASN A 70 5.54 -6.62 -13.21
N LEU A 71 4.52 -6.42 -14.05
CA LEU A 71 3.80 -5.15 -14.12
C LEU A 71 3.05 -4.86 -12.81
N PHE A 72 2.47 -5.87 -12.16
CA PHE A 72 1.87 -5.72 -10.83
C PHE A 72 2.87 -5.17 -9.81
N LEU A 73 4.07 -5.76 -9.71
CA LEU A 73 5.11 -5.30 -8.79
C LEU A 73 5.60 -3.89 -9.11
N GLN A 74 5.78 -3.58 -10.40
CA GLN A 74 6.14 -2.22 -10.82
C GLN A 74 5.09 -1.20 -10.39
N LYS A 75 3.80 -1.49 -10.61
CA LYS A 75 2.69 -0.60 -10.22
C LYS A 75 2.57 -0.49 -8.70
N LYS A 76 2.71 -1.59 -7.96
CA LYS A 76 2.74 -1.60 -6.49
C LYS A 76 3.85 -0.67 -5.97
N ASN A 77 5.04 -0.75 -6.57
CA ASN A 77 6.15 0.13 -6.24
C ASN A 77 5.86 1.61 -6.53
N SER A 78 5.29 1.93 -7.71
CA SER A 78 4.92 3.32 -8.04
C SER A 78 3.86 3.89 -7.08
N ILE A 79 2.88 3.07 -6.65
CA ILE A 79 1.87 3.49 -5.66
C ILE A 79 2.53 3.79 -4.31
N ARG A 80 3.47 2.96 -3.88
CA ARG A 80 4.27 3.19 -2.67
C ARG A 80 5.03 4.51 -2.75
N GLU A 81 5.75 4.77 -3.84
CA GLU A 81 6.51 6.00 -4.03
C GLU A 81 5.62 7.25 -4.01
N GLY A 82 4.49 7.22 -4.73
CA GLY A 82 3.51 8.31 -4.71
C GLY A 82 2.89 8.53 -3.33
N THR A 83 2.69 7.46 -2.56
CA THR A 83 2.22 7.54 -1.17
C THR A 83 3.27 8.20 -0.28
N MET A 84 4.53 7.77 -0.38
CA MET A 84 5.65 8.38 0.37
C MET A 84 5.85 9.86 0.05
N ALA A 85 5.72 10.25 -1.22
CA ALA A 85 5.77 11.66 -1.60
C ALA A 85 4.62 12.47 -0.99
N SER A 86 3.43 11.86 -0.85
CA SER A 86 2.28 12.53 -0.23
C SER A 86 2.46 12.66 1.28
N ILE A 87 2.94 11.61 1.95
CA ILE A 87 3.24 11.63 3.38
C ILE A 87 4.30 12.68 3.68
N ARG A 88 5.40 12.71 2.91
CA ARG A 88 6.44 13.74 3.07
C ARG A 88 5.90 15.17 3.00
N ARG A 89 4.91 15.43 2.16
CA ARG A 89 4.29 16.77 2.04
C ARG A 89 3.34 17.10 3.19
N LEU A 90 2.83 16.09 3.89
CA LEU A 90 1.93 16.24 5.03
C LEU A 90 2.69 16.53 6.34
N LEU A 91 3.88 15.95 6.47
CA LEU A 91 4.67 16.05 7.69
C LEU A 91 5.28 17.44 7.88
N ARG A 92 5.34 17.89 9.13
CA ARG A 92 6.11 19.05 9.56
C ARG A 92 7.58 18.70 9.75
N GLU A 93 8.43 19.73 9.88
CA GLU A 93 9.88 19.57 10.01
C GLU A 93 10.30 18.73 11.23
N ASP A 94 9.63 18.89 12.37
CA ASP A 94 9.86 18.10 13.58
C ASP A 94 9.51 16.61 13.43
N GLN A 95 8.58 16.28 12.52
CA GLN A 95 8.17 14.90 12.22
C GLN A 95 9.02 14.25 11.12
N MET A 96 9.85 15.05 10.41
CA MET A 96 10.63 14.56 9.28
C MET A 96 11.73 13.58 9.67
N GLU A 97 12.24 13.64 10.90
CA GLU A 97 13.28 12.70 11.36
C GLU A 97 12.75 11.26 11.40
N ALA A 98 11.57 11.03 11.99
CA ALA A 98 10.92 9.71 11.99
C ALA A 98 10.69 9.17 10.56
N PHE A 99 10.31 10.05 9.63
CA PHE A 99 10.15 9.68 8.22
C PHE A 99 11.49 9.31 7.56
N LYS A 100 12.56 10.06 7.82
CA LYS A 100 13.91 9.76 7.30
C LYS A 100 14.43 8.43 7.84
N GLU A 101 14.23 8.15 9.14
CA GLU A 101 14.61 6.87 9.76
C GLU A 101 13.91 5.70 9.08
N GLN A 102 12.61 5.83 8.78
CA GLN A 102 11.89 4.81 8.03
C GLN A 102 12.47 4.60 6.62
N LEU A 103 12.80 5.67 5.90
CA LEU A 103 13.45 5.56 4.59
C LEU A 103 14.82 4.88 4.67
N ILE A 104 15.61 5.19 5.70
CA ILE A 104 16.91 4.57 5.94
C ILE A 104 16.73 3.08 6.24
N SER A 105 15.81 2.72 7.14
CA SER A 105 15.50 1.33 7.48
C SER A 105 15.09 0.53 6.23
N ARG A 106 14.26 1.13 5.37
CA ARG A 106 13.90 0.51 4.10
C ARG A 106 15.11 0.28 3.21
N ARG A 107 15.95 1.30 3.00
CA ARG A 107 17.16 1.19 2.17
C ARG A 107 18.12 0.12 2.68
N GLN A 108 18.24 -0.03 4.00
CA GLN A 108 19.04 -1.09 4.61
C GLN A 108 18.49 -2.48 4.28
N LYS A 109 17.16 -2.67 4.37
CA LYS A 109 16.51 -3.93 3.96
C LYS A 109 16.71 -4.22 2.47
N GLU A 110 16.54 -3.21 1.62
CA GLU A 110 16.75 -3.33 0.17
C GLU A 110 18.20 -3.72 -0.16
N ALA A 111 19.18 -3.06 0.47
CA ALA A 111 20.60 -3.36 0.29
C ALA A 111 20.96 -4.78 0.77
N ALA A 112 20.43 -5.20 1.92
CA ALA A 112 20.65 -6.54 2.46
C ALA A 112 20.09 -7.61 1.52
N LEU A 113 18.84 -7.45 1.04
CA LEU A 113 18.21 -8.38 0.11
C LEU A 113 18.97 -8.43 -1.23
N ALA A 114 19.36 -7.28 -1.78
CA ALA A 114 20.12 -7.22 -3.02
C ALA A 114 21.47 -7.93 -2.90
N GLN A 115 22.18 -7.75 -1.78
CA GLN A 115 23.47 -8.40 -1.54
C GLN A 115 23.33 -9.91 -1.39
N GLN A 116 22.29 -10.37 -0.69
CA GLN A 116 21.98 -11.79 -0.58
C GLN A 116 21.73 -12.41 -1.96
N LEU A 117 20.77 -11.88 -2.71
CA LEU A 117 20.40 -12.40 -4.04
C LEU A 117 21.56 -12.35 -5.04
N LYS A 118 22.38 -11.30 -4.98
CA LYS A 118 23.60 -11.21 -5.79
C LYS A 118 24.59 -12.36 -5.47
N THR A 119 24.68 -12.76 -4.21
CA THR A 119 25.55 -13.87 -3.77
C THR A 119 25.01 -15.21 -4.24
N GLU A 120 23.68 -15.33 -4.34
CA GLU A 120 22.95 -16.48 -4.88
C GLU A 120 22.96 -16.54 -6.43
N GLY A 121 23.57 -15.57 -7.10
CA GLY A 121 23.71 -15.53 -8.56
C GLY A 121 22.51 -14.93 -9.30
N ALA A 122 21.59 -14.27 -8.58
CA ALA A 122 20.45 -13.61 -9.19
C ALA A 122 20.87 -12.50 -10.17
N THR A 123 20.12 -12.38 -11.26
CA THR A 123 20.25 -11.30 -12.23
C THR A 123 19.77 -9.97 -11.64
N ARG A 124 20.14 -8.88 -12.30
CA ARG A 124 19.69 -7.53 -11.90
C ARG A 124 18.17 -7.39 -11.92
N GLU A 125 17.49 -8.04 -12.87
CA GLU A 125 16.04 -7.99 -13.00
C GLU A 125 15.36 -8.72 -11.83
N GLU A 126 15.83 -9.92 -11.50
CA GLU A 126 15.31 -10.70 -10.36
C GLU A 126 15.49 -9.95 -9.03
N ILE A 127 16.66 -9.33 -8.83
CA ILE A 127 16.91 -8.47 -7.66
C ILE A 127 15.92 -7.31 -7.61
N GLN A 128 15.65 -6.65 -8.74
CA GLN A 128 14.73 -5.51 -8.80
C GLN A 128 13.29 -5.92 -8.47
N LEU A 129 12.83 -7.05 -9.01
CA LEU A 129 11.50 -7.60 -8.72
C LEU A 129 11.38 -7.98 -7.24
N ALA A 130 12.41 -8.58 -6.65
CA ALA A 130 12.45 -8.90 -5.23
C ALA A 130 12.39 -7.65 -4.34
N ILE A 131 13.11 -6.57 -4.72
CA ILE A 131 13.03 -5.28 -4.02
C ILE A 131 11.61 -4.70 -4.06
N TRP A 132 10.92 -4.80 -5.20
CA TRP A 132 9.54 -4.30 -5.33
C TRP A 132 8.51 -5.12 -4.54
N GLN A 133 8.85 -6.35 -4.15
CA GLN A 133 8.00 -7.16 -3.27
C GLN A 133 8.06 -6.71 -1.81
N LEU A 134 9.14 -6.04 -1.37
CA LEU A 134 9.29 -5.57 0.00
C LEU A 134 8.17 -4.59 0.40
N GLU A 135 7.56 -4.81 1.56
CA GLU A 135 6.59 -3.89 2.17
C GLU A 135 7.25 -2.84 3.06
#